data_AF-A0A7R9N6T4-F1
#
_entry.id   AF-A0A7R9N6T4-F1
#
_cell.length_a   1.000
_cell.length_b   1.000
_cell.length_c   1.000
_cell.angle_alpha   90.00
_cell.angle_beta   90.00
_cell.angle_gamma   90.00
#
_symmetry.space_group_name_H-M   'P 1'
#
loop_
_entity.id
_entity.type
_entity.pdbx_description
1 polymer ?
#
loop_
_entity_poly.entity_id
_entity_poly.type
_entity_poly.pdbx_seq_one_letter_code
_entity_poly.pdbx_strand_id
1 'polypeptide(L)'
;MQSSKELDQFLRDIWLECCGQLSAFEIDGVEYHSDTEGFYFEPVKGMDSTLKDVLSPSMEFYHRYDFGTTTELRLKVTSERKGKARRKERVRILARNNPPEITCKCGKDAKWICAICVEENMGEDCYFCDDCADGHECGEEMLLPVVNSPRMGVCGYEGSDKYGD
;
A
#
# COMPACT_ATOMS: atom_id res chain seq x y z
N MET A 1 -21.08 1.82 -9.73
CA MET A 1 -20.15 0.96 -10.49
C MET A 1 -18.77 1.32 -9.99
N GLN A 2 -17.89 0.35 -9.73
CA GLN A 2 -16.58 0.67 -9.16
C GLN A 2 -15.69 1.34 -10.21
N SER A 3 -15.05 2.44 -9.85
CA SER A 3 -14.02 3.10 -10.66
C SER A 3 -12.62 2.73 -10.17
N SER A 4 -11.61 2.99 -11.01
CA SER A 4 -10.21 2.86 -10.59
C SER A 4 -9.91 3.73 -9.38
N LYS A 5 -10.50 4.94 -9.28
CA LYS A 5 -10.35 5.81 -8.10
C LYS A 5 -10.85 5.18 -6.80
N GLU A 6 -11.92 4.39 -6.84
CA GLU A 6 -12.42 3.68 -5.66
C GLU A 6 -11.53 2.52 -5.25
N LEU A 7 -10.94 1.83 -6.24
CA LEU A 7 -9.97 0.78 -5.98
C LEU A 7 -8.68 1.38 -5.39
N ASP A 8 -8.20 2.49 -5.94
CA ASP A 8 -7.05 3.25 -5.42
C ASP A 8 -7.27 3.65 -3.96
N GLN A 9 -8.42 4.27 -3.64
CA GLN A 9 -8.75 4.63 -2.27
C GLN A 9 -8.80 3.41 -1.35
N PHE A 10 -9.32 2.27 -1.82
CA PHE A 10 -9.34 1.06 -1.02
C PHE A 10 -7.92 0.55 -0.72
N LEU A 11 -7.02 0.52 -1.71
CA LEU A 11 -5.62 0.08 -1.53
C LEU A 11 -4.85 1.03 -0.61
N ARG A 12 -5.09 2.34 -0.76
CA ARG A 12 -4.60 3.39 0.13
C ARG A 12 -5.05 3.18 1.56
N ASP A 13 -6.35 2.99 1.74
CA ASP A 13 -6.97 2.80 3.05
C ASP A 13 -6.43 1.57 3.78
N ILE A 14 -6.11 0.48 3.08
CA ILE A 14 -5.67 -0.78 3.71
C ILE A 14 -4.16 -0.89 3.89
N TRP A 15 -3.35 -0.32 2.97
CA TRP A 15 -1.91 -0.56 2.94
C TRP A 15 -1.00 0.64 2.72
N LEU A 16 -1.45 1.78 2.18
CA LEU A 16 -0.49 2.73 1.58
C LEU A 16 -0.55 4.17 2.11
N GLU A 17 -1.71 4.66 2.52
CA GLU A 17 -1.88 6.10 2.75
C GLU A 17 -1.17 6.59 4.03
N CYS A 18 -0.44 7.70 3.91
CA CYS A 18 0.24 8.36 5.04
C CYS A 18 0.35 9.87 4.88
N CYS A 19 0.51 10.39 3.65
CA CYS A 19 0.82 11.80 3.39
C CYS A 19 0.09 12.41 2.18
N GLY A 20 -0.88 11.70 1.58
CA GLY A 20 -1.64 12.16 0.42
C GLY A 20 -0.82 12.13 -0.88
N GLN A 21 0.12 11.19 -1.01
CA GLN A 21 1.00 11.13 -2.18
C GLN A 21 0.24 10.70 -3.45
N LEU A 22 0.86 10.94 -4.61
CA LEU A 22 0.32 10.53 -5.90
C LEU A 22 0.36 9.02 -6.10
N SER A 23 -0.54 8.50 -6.93
CA SER A 23 -0.53 7.11 -7.36
C SER A 23 -0.88 6.96 -8.83
N ALA A 24 -0.57 5.80 -9.39
CA ALA A 24 -1.02 5.41 -10.72
C ALA A 24 -1.31 3.90 -10.79
N PHE A 25 -2.29 3.53 -11.61
CA PHE A 25 -2.41 2.16 -12.10
C PHE A 25 -1.74 2.03 -13.45
N GLU A 26 -1.13 0.89 -13.71
CA GLU A 26 -0.70 0.48 -15.04
C GLU A 26 -1.53 -0.74 -15.46
N ILE A 27 -2.41 -0.56 -16.44
CA ILE A 27 -3.34 -1.59 -16.93
C ILE A 27 -3.14 -1.71 -18.44
N ASP A 28 -2.66 -2.86 -18.90
CA ASP A 28 -2.41 -3.15 -20.32
C ASP A 28 -1.52 -2.09 -21.01
N GLY A 29 -0.44 -1.68 -20.32
CA GLY A 29 0.50 -0.66 -20.79
C GLY A 29 -0.03 0.78 -20.77
N VAL A 30 -1.20 1.02 -20.18
CA VAL A 30 -1.79 2.35 -20.02
C VAL A 30 -1.73 2.78 -18.57
N GLU A 31 -1.16 3.96 -18.32
CA GLU A 31 -1.12 4.57 -16.98
C GLU A 31 -2.39 5.39 -16.69
N TYR A 32 -2.95 5.23 -15.49
CA TYR A 32 -4.09 5.96 -14.96
C TYR A 32 -3.70 6.63 -13.64
N HIS A 33 -3.56 7.94 -13.61
CA HIS A 33 -3.02 8.71 -12.50
C HIS A 33 -4.12 9.23 -11.56
N SER A 34 -3.77 9.34 -10.27
CA SER A 34 -4.63 9.93 -9.23
C SER A 34 -4.83 11.42 -9.41
N ASP A 35 -3.84 12.08 -10.00
CA ASP A 35 -3.85 13.48 -10.39
C ASP A 35 -3.31 13.62 -11.82
N THR A 36 -3.97 14.45 -12.61
CA THR A 36 -3.63 14.74 -14.01
C THR A 36 -3.18 16.18 -14.19
N GLU A 37 -3.31 17.03 -13.16
CA GLU A 37 -2.81 18.39 -13.18
C GLU A 37 -1.26 18.38 -13.26
N GLY A 38 -0.68 19.28 -14.05
CA GLY A 38 0.79 19.36 -14.22
C GLY A 38 1.35 18.65 -15.45
N PHE A 39 0.60 17.72 -16.06
CA PHE A 39 0.99 17.00 -17.28
C PHE A 39 0.65 17.78 -18.56
N TYR A 40 1.18 19.01 -18.68
CA TYR A 40 0.83 19.94 -19.78
C TYR A 40 1.36 19.52 -21.15
N PHE A 41 2.41 18.70 -21.19
CA PHE A 41 3.09 18.32 -22.44
C PHE A 41 2.66 16.94 -22.96
N GLU A 42 2.20 16.05 -22.07
CA GLU A 42 1.74 14.70 -22.41
C GLU A 42 0.45 14.42 -21.63
N PRO A 43 -0.73 14.42 -22.29
CA PRO A 43 -1.99 14.18 -21.58
C PRO A 43 -2.01 12.77 -20.99
N VAL A 44 -2.06 12.69 -19.67
CA VAL A 44 -2.20 11.44 -18.93
C VAL A 44 -3.69 11.12 -18.68
N LYS A 45 -4.02 9.84 -18.47
CA LYS A 45 -5.39 9.44 -18.12
C LYS A 45 -5.61 9.53 -16.62
N GLY A 46 -6.78 10.02 -16.22
CA GLY A 46 -7.23 9.97 -14.83
C GLY A 46 -7.88 8.64 -14.45
N MET A 47 -8.01 8.39 -13.15
CA MET A 47 -8.63 7.17 -12.59
C MET A 47 -10.18 7.14 -12.64
N ASP A 48 -10.82 7.92 -13.51
CA ASP A 48 -12.28 7.97 -13.66
C ASP A 48 -12.86 6.78 -14.43
N SER A 49 -11.99 5.95 -15.01
CA SER A 49 -12.38 4.76 -15.75
C SER A 49 -13.12 3.76 -14.85
N THR A 50 -14.13 3.10 -15.40
CA THR A 50 -14.86 2.07 -14.66
C THR A 50 -14.12 0.74 -14.76
N LEU A 51 -14.01 0.01 -13.65
CA LEU A 51 -13.17 -1.19 -13.59
C LEU A 51 -13.57 -2.24 -14.63
N LYS A 52 -14.86 -2.39 -14.92
CA LYS A 52 -15.35 -3.38 -15.90
C LYS A 52 -14.90 -3.10 -17.34
N ASP A 53 -14.58 -1.84 -17.65
CA ASP A 53 -14.22 -1.42 -19.01
C ASP A 53 -12.73 -1.60 -19.28
N VAL A 54 -11.92 -1.67 -18.22
CA VAL A 54 -10.45 -1.74 -18.31
C VAL A 54 -9.87 -3.06 -17.76
N LEU A 55 -10.62 -3.79 -16.95
CA LEU A 55 -10.20 -5.07 -16.37
C LEU A 55 -10.92 -6.25 -17.02
N SER A 56 -10.22 -7.36 -17.15
CA SER A 56 -10.77 -8.64 -17.61
C SER A 56 -10.31 -9.79 -16.72
N PRO A 57 -11.05 -10.91 -16.63
CA PRO A 57 -10.60 -12.09 -15.88
C PRO A 57 -9.20 -12.55 -16.30
N SER A 58 -8.44 -13.02 -15.32
CA SER A 58 -7.04 -13.45 -15.43
C SER A 58 -6.02 -12.35 -15.72
N MET A 59 -6.45 -11.09 -15.87
CA MET A 59 -5.54 -9.95 -16.07
C MET A 59 -4.69 -9.70 -14.81
N GLU A 60 -3.42 -9.39 -15.04
CA GLU A 60 -2.51 -8.84 -14.03
C GLU A 60 -2.20 -7.38 -14.38
N PHE A 61 -2.15 -6.53 -13.36
CA PHE A 61 -1.93 -5.09 -13.50
C PHE A 61 -1.26 -4.55 -12.23
N TYR A 62 -0.73 -3.34 -12.29
CA TYR A 62 0.07 -2.77 -11.21
C TYR A 62 -0.54 -1.50 -10.66
N HIS A 63 -0.27 -1.24 -9.38
CA HIS A 63 -0.54 0.02 -8.71
C HIS A 63 0.75 0.51 -8.08
N ARG A 64 1.08 1.78 -8.30
CA ARG A 64 2.25 2.45 -7.72
C ARG A 64 1.75 3.60 -6.87
N TYR A 65 2.15 3.66 -5.62
CA TYR A 65 1.87 4.76 -4.70
C TYR A 65 3.16 5.41 -4.23
N ASP A 66 3.17 6.74 -4.24
CA ASP A 66 4.30 7.62 -3.96
C ASP A 66 5.46 7.42 -4.95
N PHE A 67 5.66 8.37 -5.87
CA PHE A 67 6.74 8.27 -6.86
C PHE A 67 8.14 8.58 -6.30
N GLY A 68 8.24 9.12 -5.08
CA GLY A 68 9.51 9.33 -4.39
C GLY A 68 9.97 8.09 -3.62
N THR A 69 9.04 7.45 -2.90
CA THR A 69 9.29 6.18 -2.17
C THR A 69 8.25 5.12 -2.56
N THR A 70 8.41 4.57 -3.76
CA THR A 70 7.35 3.76 -4.38
C THR A 70 7.10 2.45 -3.67
N THR A 71 5.85 2.28 -3.25
CA THR A 71 5.28 0.97 -2.95
C THR A 71 4.51 0.50 -4.17
N GLU A 72 4.93 -0.62 -4.76
CA GLU A 72 4.26 -1.23 -5.91
C GLU A 72 3.42 -2.43 -5.45
N LEU A 73 2.16 -2.47 -5.87
CA LEU A 73 1.25 -3.59 -5.67
C LEU A 73 0.96 -4.26 -7.01
N ARG A 74 1.18 -5.58 -7.07
CA ARG A 74 0.72 -6.41 -8.18
C ARG A 74 -0.68 -6.94 -7.89
N LEU A 75 -1.61 -6.67 -8.79
CA LEU A 75 -3.02 -7.02 -8.68
C LEU A 75 -3.40 -8.04 -9.76
N LYS A 76 -4.29 -8.97 -9.40
CA LYS A 76 -4.78 -10.00 -10.32
C LYS A 76 -6.29 -10.12 -10.26
N VAL A 77 -6.94 -10.07 -11.42
CA VAL A 77 -8.37 -10.32 -11.53
C VAL A 77 -8.61 -11.82 -11.58
N THR A 78 -9.04 -12.42 -10.48
CA THR A 78 -9.27 -13.88 -10.44
C THR A 78 -10.49 -14.31 -11.25
N SER A 79 -11.59 -13.55 -11.17
CA SER A 79 -12.85 -13.87 -11.85
C SER A 79 -13.80 -12.67 -11.84
N GLU A 80 -14.87 -12.77 -12.62
CA GLU A 80 -15.98 -11.82 -12.58
C GLU A 80 -17.29 -12.51 -12.17
N ARG A 81 -18.22 -11.75 -11.59
CA ARG A 81 -19.56 -12.23 -11.25
C ARG A 81 -20.61 -11.23 -11.68
N LYS A 82 -21.58 -11.69 -12.47
CA LYS A 82 -22.78 -10.91 -12.82
C LYS A 82 -23.83 -11.03 -11.72
N GLY A 83 -24.32 -9.89 -11.22
CA GLY A 83 -25.41 -9.86 -10.24
C GLY A 83 -25.67 -8.47 -9.68
N LYS A 84 -26.80 -8.31 -8.98
CA LYS A 84 -27.11 -7.07 -8.28
C LYS A 84 -26.10 -6.87 -7.14
N ALA A 85 -25.44 -5.70 -7.11
CA ALA A 85 -24.69 -5.26 -5.93
C ALA A 85 -25.70 -5.08 -4.79
N ARG A 86 -25.71 -6.02 -3.82
CA ARG A 86 -26.72 -6.07 -2.75
C ARG A 86 -26.40 -5.14 -1.56
N ARG A 87 -25.32 -4.36 -1.60
CA ARG A 87 -24.80 -3.65 -0.41
C ARG A 87 -24.33 -2.22 -0.74
N LYS A 88 -24.31 -1.39 0.32
CA LYS A 88 -23.74 -0.03 0.29
C LYS A 88 -22.21 -0.04 0.16
N GLU A 89 -21.56 -1.05 0.73
CA GLU A 89 -20.11 -1.24 0.64
C GLU A 89 -19.69 -1.60 -0.78
N ARG A 90 -18.75 -0.80 -1.31
CA ARG A 90 -18.28 -0.97 -2.69
C ARG A 90 -17.24 -2.08 -2.77
N VAL A 91 -16.32 -2.23 -1.81
CA VAL A 91 -15.30 -3.30 -1.77
C VAL A 91 -15.49 -4.16 -0.52
N ARG A 92 -15.22 -5.47 -0.62
CA ARG A 92 -15.26 -6.40 0.51
C ARG A 92 -14.02 -7.28 0.52
N ILE A 93 -13.34 -7.32 1.67
CA ILE A 93 -12.23 -8.24 1.92
C ILE A 93 -12.82 -9.65 2.12
N LEU A 94 -12.33 -10.61 1.33
CA LEU A 94 -12.70 -12.03 1.46
C LEU A 94 -11.69 -12.80 2.32
N ALA A 95 -10.41 -12.47 2.18
CA ALA A 95 -9.31 -13.03 2.93
C ALA A 95 -8.15 -12.00 2.97
N ARG A 96 -7.32 -12.10 4.01
CA ARG A 96 -6.08 -11.36 4.20
C ARG A 96 -5.06 -12.34 4.79
N ASN A 97 -3.82 -12.26 4.36
CA ASN A 97 -2.75 -13.06 4.98
C ASN A 97 -2.50 -12.55 6.39
N ASN A 98 -2.11 -13.45 7.29
CA ASN A 98 -1.52 -13.05 8.56
C ASN A 98 -0.20 -12.32 8.30
N PRO A 99 0.19 -11.35 9.15
CA PRO A 99 1.51 -10.75 9.08
C PRO A 99 2.60 -11.83 9.18
N PRO A 100 3.74 -11.67 8.49
CA PRO A 100 4.89 -12.55 8.69
C PRO A 100 5.41 -12.43 10.13
N GLU A 101 6.01 -13.49 10.64
CA GLU A 101 6.75 -13.43 11.91
C GLU A 101 8.01 -12.59 11.70
N ILE A 102 8.11 -11.49 12.44
CA ILE A 102 9.24 -10.56 12.37
C ILE A 102 9.88 -10.51 13.75
N THR A 103 11.15 -10.87 13.82
CA THR A 103 11.90 -10.95 15.07
C THR A 103 12.95 -9.85 15.13
N CYS A 104 13.11 -9.27 16.31
CA CYS A 104 14.27 -8.46 16.64
C CYS A 104 15.54 -9.33 16.66
N LYS A 105 16.70 -8.72 16.45
CA LYS A 105 18.03 -9.37 16.53
C LYS A 105 18.29 -10.11 17.85
N CYS A 106 17.63 -9.70 18.94
CA CYS A 106 17.72 -10.39 20.24
C CYS A 106 16.87 -11.67 20.33
N GLY A 107 16.07 -11.99 19.31
CA GLY A 107 15.20 -13.17 19.23
C GLY A 107 13.78 -12.98 19.77
N LYS A 108 13.43 -11.80 20.28
CA LYS A 108 12.04 -11.46 20.66
C LYS A 108 11.25 -10.97 19.45
N ASP A 109 9.92 -11.00 19.55
CA ASP A 109 9.04 -10.41 18.54
C ASP A 109 9.32 -8.92 18.37
N ALA A 110 9.46 -8.48 17.12
CA ALA A 110 9.62 -7.08 16.80
C ALA A 110 8.28 -6.36 16.89
N LYS A 111 8.29 -5.18 17.49
CA LYS A 111 7.15 -4.27 17.53
C LYS A 111 7.39 -2.99 16.75
N TRP A 112 8.66 -2.67 16.52
CA TRP A 112 9.10 -1.43 15.91
C TRP A 112 9.99 -1.72 14.70
N ILE A 113 9.90 -0.84 13.73
CA ILE A 113 10.81 -0.76 12.59
C ILE A 113 11.37 0.67 12.53
N CYS A 114 12.69 0.82 12.41
CA CYS A 114 13.31 2.14 12.28
C CYS A 114 13.36 2.57 10.81
N ALA A 115 12.70 3.68 10.48
CA ALA A 115 12.62 4.18 9.10
C ALA A 115 14.01 4.54 8.52
N ILE A 116 14.91 5.06 9.35
CA ILE A 116 16.30 5.35 8.94
C ILE A 116 17.06 4.06 8.66
N CYS A 117 17.01 3.08 9.58
CA CYS A 117 17.71 1.81 9.38
C CYS A 117 17.17 1.04 8.16
N VAL A 118 15.88 1.14 7.85
CA VAL A 118 15.33 0.54 6.62
C VAL A 118 16.03 1.11 5.39
N GLU A 119 16.23 2.42 5.32
CA GLU A 119 16.88 3.09 4.20
C GLU A 119 18.39 2.79 4.16
N GLU A 120 19.08 2.95 5.29
CA GLU A 120 20.55 2.81 5.36
C GLU A 120 21.03 1.37 5.22
N ASN A 121 20.28 0.41 5.79
CA ASN A 121 20.65 -1.01 5.80
C ASN A 121 19.90 -1.84 4.75
N MET A 122 19.19 -1.19 3.81
CA MET A 122 18.42 -1.87 2.76
C MET A 122 17.39 -2.88 3.33
N GLY A 123 16.78 -2.55 4.47
CA GLY A 123 15.79 -3.40 5.14
C GLY A 123 16.36 -4.50 6.04
N GLU A 124 17.69 -4.58 6.21
CA GLU A 124 18.33 -5.49 7.16
C GLU A 124 18.51 -4.83 8.54
N ASP A 125 18.49 -5.63 9.61
CA ASP A 125 18.76 -5.17 10.99
C ASP A 125 17.95 -3.92 11.44
N CYS A 126 16.73 -3.74 10.90
CA CYS A 126 15.89 -2.56 11.16
C CYS A 126 14.70 -2.81 12.11
N TYR A 127 14.59 -4.02 12.68
CA TYR A 127 13.47 -4.45 13.51
C TYR A 127 13.83 -4.59 14.99
N PHE A 128 13.00 -4.01 15.85
CA PHE A 128 13.27 -3.88 17.28
C PHE A 128 12.07 -4.32 18.13
N CYS A 129 12.35 -5.05 19.21
CA CYS A 129 11.40 -5.22 20.30
C CYS A 129 11.44 -3.99 21.22
N ASP A 130 10.52 -3.86 22.17
CA ASP A 130 10.47 -2.70 23.08
C ASP A 130 11.82 -2.43 23.77
N ASP A 131 12.48 -3.47 24.28
CA ASP A 131 13.75 -3.32 25.01
C ASP A 131 14.92 -2.88 24.13
N CYS A 132 14.92 -3.25 22.85
CA CYS A 132 15.98 -2.87 21.91
C CYS A 132 15.67 -1.55 21.18
N ALA A 133 14.40 -1.14 21.19
CA ALA A 133 13.95 0.16 20.73
C ALA A 133 14.30 1.26 21.75
N ASP A 134 14.22 0.95 23.04
CA ASP A 134 14.62 1.87 24.12
C ASP A 134 16.10 2.23 24.00
N GLY A 135 16.39 3.52 23.83
CA GLY A 135 17.74 4.03 23.60
C GLY A 135 18.33 3.71 22.22
N HIS A 136 17.51 3.32 21.23
CA HIS A 136 17.95 3.17 19.85
C HIS A 136 18.55 4.49 19.31
N GLU A 137 19.71 4.40 18.65
CA GLU A 137 20.53 5.57 18.32
C GLU A 137 19.87 6.56 17.36
N CYS A 138 18.97 6.08 16.49
CA CYS A 138 18.23 6.93 15.56
C CYS A 138 17.10 7.73 16.23
N GLY A 139 16.82 7.49 17.51
CA GLY A 139 15.74 8.16 18.25
C GLY A 139 14.39 7.45 18.13
N GLU A 140 13.53 7.65 19.13
CA GLU A 140 12.19 7.05 19.20
C GLU A 140 11.27 7.58 18.10
N GLU A 141 11.49 8.81 17.62
CA GLU A 141 10.73 9.45 16.57
C GLU A 141 10.88 8.78 15.19
N MET A 142 11.92 7.97 15.03
CA MET A 142 12.19 7.22 13.80
C MET A 142 11.59 5.82 13.82
N LEU A 143 11.03 5.40 14.95
CA LEU A 143 10.39 4.09 15.12
C LEU A 143 8.93 4.15 14.68
N LEU A 144 8.59 3.28 13.74
CA LEU A 144 7.22 3.03 13.30
C LEU A 144 6.76 1.66 13.77
N PRO A 145 5.46 1.44 13.98
CA PRO A 145 4.95 0.13 14.38
C PRO A 145 5.16 -0.90 13.26
N VAL A 146 5.45 -2.14 13.66
CA VAL A 146 5.40 -3.29 12.76
C VAL A 146 3.94 -3.58 12.42
N VAL A 147 3.60 -3.56 11.12
CA VAL A 147 2.23 -3.68 10.61
C VAL A 147 2.17 -4.60 9.38
N ASN A 148 1.00 -5.16 9.10
CA ASN A 148 0.76 -6.05 7.96
C ASN A 148 0.54 -5.26 6.65
N SER A 149 1.59 -4.55 6.22
CA SER A 149 1.57 -3.75 5.00
C SER A 149 2.92 -3.79 4.28
N PRO A 150 2.92 -3.80 2.93
CA PRO A 150 4.14 -3.61 2.14
C PRO A 150 4.77 -2.21 2.28
N ARG A 151 4.09 -1.24 2.89
CA ARG A 151 4.61 0.12 3.14
C ARG A 151 5.15 0.32 4.57
N MET A 152 5.16 -0.73 5.39
CA MET A 152 5.73 -0.68 6.73
C MET A 152 7.16 -0.10 6.72
N GLY A 153 7.43 0.86 7.61
CA GLY A 153 8.74 1.50 7.73
C GLY A 153 9.03 2.63 6.73
N VAL A 154 8.08 2.99 5.87
CA VAL A 154 8.27 4.00 4.81
C VAL A 154 7.43 5.25 5.08
N CYS A 155 8.03 6.45 4.95
CA CYS A 155 7.32 7.74 4.92
C CYS A 155 6.34 7.97 6.10
N GLY A 156 6.61 7.38 7.28
CA GLY A 156 5.73 7.53 8.45
C GLY A 156 4.44 6.69 8.41
N TYR A 157 4.36 5.65 7.59
CA TYR A 157 3.19 4.77 7.55
C TYR A 157 3.10 3.90 8.82
N GLU A 158 2.02 4.07 9.59
CA GLU A 158 1.78 3.39 10.88
C GLU A 158 0.73 2.27 10.81
N GLY A 159 0.23 1.93 9.61
CA GLY A 159 -0.85 0.96 9.43
C GLY A 159 -2.18 1.59 9.05
N SER A 160 -3.20 0.75 8.91
CA SER A 160 -4.54 1.18 8.49
C SER A 160 -5.44 1.53 9.67
N ASP A 161 -6.00 2.73 9.68
CA ASP A 161 -7.04 3.15 10.64
C ASP A 161 -8.41 2.50 10.38
N LYS A 162 -8.65 2.03 9.14
CA LYS A 162 -9.95 1.51 8.69
C LYS A 162 -10.01 -0.02 8.68
N TYR A 163 -8.88 -0.65 8.37
CA TYR A 163 -8.72 -2.08 8.17
C TYR A 163 -7.55 -2.56 9.03
N GLY A 164 -7.76 -2.55 10.34
CA GLY A 164 -6.79 -3.04 11.31
C GLY A 164 -6.30 -4.46 11.00
N ASP A 165 -5.14 -4.79 11.55
CA ASP A 165 -4.46 -6.06 11.37
C ASP A 165 -5.05 -7.20 12.24
#